data_AF-A0A493T1I3-F1
#
_entry.id   AF-A0A493T1I3-F1
#
_cell.length_a   1.000
_cell.length_b   1.000
_cell.length_c   1.000
_cell.angle_alpha   90.00
_cell.angle_beta   90.00
_cell.angle_gamma   90.00
#
_symmetry.space_group_name_H-M   'P 1'
#
loop_
_entity.id
_entity.type
_entity.pdbx_description
1 polymer ?
#
loop_
_entity_poly.entity_id
_entity_poly.type
_entity_poly.pdbx_seq_one_letter_code
_entity_poly.pdbx_strand_id
1 'polypeptide(L)'
;MSLASCTAPMDPDTWSAYQIVSNRARAVCYAARQLEFRRRAEHAVAALAAAASDQLHAARALKERHEELRERMAEGLRRALSGQKVLEEQQERLAGEQGRMEVAIRRALRHRALEERLLDGARRRVARLVEGMARSVGDISRRLATRDRGLRDGQRAILADLRRLQERARDVSAHLESDLASLLAQRSRAASSFEEVAGTLQRLNRSLGLVLAAAEGVRKVQKGLESHLESFHAALARLGLSPGAVPTCVLHGSYFLLLALLLAFLQVPAPPRALLLLLVLSSALGELRGAEPIGFPALAALLGLAVAGHWVLAAALRFVWRISHRAEPRRHLTSTPERDCKMGLLQEELARMEMSCLQEPSFLEQPPGMVGDPHAAGRTSLVPEKKGLSSVPSPGHPIPRRSPYGVILEPGFGAGQRREPKPYNPSQSLASSTASSLTPRTPCRGLTRAGQRCRKRAVPGQDFCHVHMDGSPRL
;
A
#
# COMPACT_ATOMS: atom_id res chain seq x y z
N MET A 1 89.80 -174.11 -4.45
CA MET A 1 91.08 -174.73 -4.88
C MET A 1 92.17 -173.68 -4.76
N SER A 2 93.40 -174.06 -4.39
CA SER A 2 94.52 -173.10 -4.30
C SER A 2 95.19 -172.94 -5.66
N LEU A 3 95.73 -171.75 -5.95
CA LEU A 3 96.53 -171.53 -7.17
C LEU A 3 97.66 -172.55 -7.29
N ALA A 4 98.34 -172.86 -6.18
CA ALA A 4 99.39 -173.87 -6.11
C ALA A 4 98.93 -175.27 -6.58
N SER A 5 97.69 -175.68 -6.29
CA SER A 5 97.15 -176.96 -6.78
C SER A 5 96.86 -176.97 -8.29
N CYS A 6 96.57 -175.81 -8.88
CA CYS A 6 96.34 -175.68 -10.33
C CYS A 6 97.63 -175.55 -11.14
N THR A 7 98.74 -175.12 -10.52
CA THR A 7 100.04 -174.91 -11.19
C THR A 7 101.01 -176.08 -11.06
N ALA A 8 100.74 -177.04 -10.16
CA ALA A 8 101.62 -178.17 -9.90
C ALA A 8 101.98 -179.07 -11.12
N PRO A 9 101.09 -179.30 -12.12
CA PRO A 9 101.42 -180.11 -13.29
C PRO A 9 101.84 -179.29 -14.53
N MET A 10 102.06 -177.97 -14.40
CA MET A 10 102.46 -177.14 -15.55
C MET A 10 103.95 -177.31 -15.89
N ASP A 11 104.24 -177.46 -17.18
CA ASP A 11 105.60 -177.40 -17.71
C ASP A 11 106.19 -175.97 -17.64
N PRO A 12 107.52 -175.80 -17.74
CA PRO A 12 108.18 -174.50 -17.60
C PRO A 12 107.76 -173.45 -18.63
N ASP A 13 107.40 -173.87 -19.84
CA ASP A 13 107.01 -172.96 -20.93
C ASP A 13 105.58 -172.45 -20.70
N THR A 14 104.65 -173.34 -20.31
CA THR A 14 103.28 -172.98 -19.91
C THR A 14 103.28 -172.06 -18.69
N TRP A 15 104.13 -172.29 -17.68
CA TRP A 15 104.25 -171.40 -16.52
C TRP A 15 104.78 -170.01 -16.92
N SER A 16 105.80 -169.96 -17.78
CA SER A 16 106.35 -168.71 -18.28
C SER A 16 105.34 -167.92 -19.11
N ALA A 17 104.58 -168.60 -19.99
CA ALA A 17 103.48 -168.02 -20.74
C ALA A 17 102.38 -167.46 -19.81
N TYR A 18 101.99 -168.22 -18.77
CA TYR A 18 101.03 -167.76 -17.77
C TYR A 18 101.51 -166.49 -17.05
N GLN A 19 102.77 -166.43 -16.62
CA GLN A 19 103.32 -165.24 -15.97
C GLN A 19 103.34 -164.03 -16.92
N ILE A 20 103.74 -164.21 -18.17
CA ILE A 20 103.77 -163.12 -19.17
C ILE A 20 102.35 -162.58 -19.42
N VAL A 21 101.36 -163.47 -19.61
CA VAL A 21 99.96 -163.09 -19.81
C VAL A 21 99.38 -162.42 -18.56
N SER A 22 99.62 -162.96 -17.37
CA SER A 22 99.14 -162.40 -16.09
C SER A 22 99.76 -161.04 -15.78
N ASN A 23 101.07 -160.87 -16.04
CA ASN A 23 101.75 -159.58 -15.85
C ASN A 23 101.26 -158.53 -16.85
N ARG A 24 101.04 -158.91 -18.12
CA ARG A 24 100.43 -158.02 -19.13
C ARG A 24 99.00 -157.65 -18.77
N ALA A 25 98.17 -158.61 -18.34
CA ALA A 25 96.80 -158.35 -17.90
C ALA A 25 96.77 -157.40 -16.70
N ARG A 26 97.63 -157.60 -15.69
CA ARG A 26 97.77 -156.67 -14.56
C ARG A 26 98.23 -155.28 -15.01
N ALA A 27 99.23 -155.18 -15.88
CA ALA A 27 99.70 -153.89 -16.41
C ALA A 27 98.60 -153.14 -17.18
N VAL A 28 97.81 -153.83 -18.01
CA VAL A 28 96.67 -153.26 -18.73
C VAL A 28 95.57 -152.83 -17.76
N CYS A 29 95.22 -153.65 -16.76
CA CYS A 29 94.24 -153.29 -15.74
C CYS A 29 94.68 -152.07 -14.90
N TYR A 30 95.95 -151.99 -14.51
CA TYR A 30 96.48 -150.82 -13.80
C TYR A 30 96.48 -149.57 -14.70
N ALA A 31 96.88 -149.69 -15.97
CA ALA A 31 96.82 -148.58 -16.92
C ALA A 31 95.39 -148.08 -17.16
N ALA A 32 94.43 -148.99 -17.37
CA ALA A 32 93.02 -148.66 -17.54
C ALA A 32 92.43 -147.96 -16.30
N ARG A 33 92.74 -148.48 -15.10
CA ARG A 33 92.29 -147.90 -13.83
C ARG A 33 92.95 -146.53 -13.56
N GLN A 34 94.22 -146.35 -13.92
CA GLN A 34 94.91 -145.07 -13.83
C GLN A 34 94.32 -144.03 -14.79
N LEU A 35 93.96 -144.43 -16.02
CA LEU A 35 93.25 -143.58 -16.97
C LEU A 35 91.84 -143.21 -16.47
N GLU A 36 91.13 -144.15 -15.85
CA GLU A 36 89.82 -143.87 -15.25
C GLU A 36 89.92 -142.90 -14.07
N PHE A 37 90.84 -143.13 -13.12
CA PHE A 37 91.10 -142.20 -12.02
C PHE A 37 91.51 -140.81 -12.53
N ARG A 38 92.38 -140.76 -13.54
CA ARG A 38 92.80 -139.51 -14.19
C ARG A 38 91.62 -138.76 -14.78
N ARG A 39 90.77 -139.41 -15.59
CA ARG A 39 89.56 -138.77 -16.15
C ARG A 39 88.61 -138.29 -15.07
N ARG A 40 88.37 -139.09 -14.02
CA ARG A 40 87.50 -138.70 -12.89
C ARG A 40 88.08 -137.50 -12.15
N ALA A 41 89.40 -137.43 -11.95
CA ALA A 41 90.06 -136.29 -11.35
C ALA A 41 90.01 -135.04 -12.25
N GLU A 42 90.27 -135.18 -13.56
CA GLU A 42 90.15 -134.11 -14.55
C GLU A 42 88.72 -133.56 -14.60
N HIS A 43 87.69 -134.43 -14.61
CA HIS A 43 86.28 -134.01 -14.52
C HIS A 43 85.94 -133.34 -13.18
N ALA A 44 86.42 -133.85 -12.05
CA ALA A 44 86.15 -133.26 -10.74
C ALA A 44 86.81 -131.88 -10.60
N VAL A 45 88.05 -131.72 -11.07
CA VAL A 45 88.75 -130.43 -11.11
C VAL A 45 88.06 -129.46 -12.07
N ALA A 46 87.65 -129.91 -13.26
CA ALA A 46 86.89 -129.08 -14.20
C ALA A 46 85.54 -128.64 -13.62
N ALA A 47 84.81 -129.52 -12.94
CA ALA A 47 83.54 -129.20 -12.27
C ALA A 47 83.72 -128.24 -11.10
N LEU A 48 84.77 -128.41 -10.28
CA LEU A 48 85.11 -127.48 -9.20
C LEU A 48 85.54 -126.11 -9.74
N ALA A 49 86.33 -126.08 -10.81
CA ALA A 49 86.74 -124.84 -11.47
C ALA A 49 85.55 -124.10 -12.09
N ALA A 50 84.62 -124.83 -12.75
CA ALA A 50 83.37 -124.26 -13.26
C ALA A 50 82.51 -123.71 -12.11
N ALA A 51 82.26 -124.49 -11.06
CA ALA A 51 81.47 -124.04 -9.91
C ALA A 51 82.07 -122.83 -9.18
N ALA A 52 83.41 -122.79 -9.03
CA ALA A 52 84.11 -121.64 -8.46
C ALA A 52 84.02 -120.40 -9.37
N SER A 53 84.09 -120.59 -10.70
CA SER A 53 83.88 -119.52 -11.68
C SER A 53 82.45 -118.99 -11.60
N ASP A 54 81.44 -119.86 -11.58
CA ASP A 54 80.02 -119.50 -11.48
C ASP A 54 79.72 -118.74 -10.17
N GLN A 55 80.28 -119.20 -9.04
CA GLN A 55 80.19 -118.49 -7.76
C GLN A 55 80.84 -117.10 -7.82
N LEU A 56 82.00 -116.98 -8.46
CA LEU A 56 82.68 -115.69 -8.66
C LEU A 56 81.87 -114.75 -9.56
N HIS A 57 81.26 -115.27 -10.63
CA HIS A 57 80.35 -114.51 -11.50
C HIS A 57 79.09 -114.07 -10.76
N ALA A 58 78.46 -114.94 -9.96
CA ALA A 58 77.31 -114.61 -9.14
C ALA A 58 77.64 -113.53 -8.09
N ALA A 59 78.81 -113.63 -7.44
CA ALA A 59 79.28 -112.62 -6.48
C ALA A 59 79.55 -111.26 -7.15
N ARG A 60 80.12 -111.25 -8.37
CA ARG A 60 80.31 -110.03 -9.17
C ARG A 60 78.98 -109.39 -9.57
N ALA A 61 78.04 -110.17 -10.11
CA ALA A 61 76.71 -109.68 -10.48
C ALA A 61 75.91 -109.16 -9.27
N LEU A 62 76.06 -109.78 -8.10
CA LEU A 62 75.47 -109.29 -6.85
C LEU A 62 76.10 -107.96 -6.41
N LYS A 63 77.43 -107.83 -6.53
CA LYS A 63 78.14 -106.58 -6.25
C LYS A 63 77.66 -105.45 -7.18
N GLU A 64 77.61 -105.69 -8.49
CA GLU A 64 77.14 -104.72 -9.50
C GLU A 64 75.71 -104.24 -9.18
N ARG A 65 74.80 -105.17 -8.84
CA ARG A 65 73.42 -104.81 -8.42
C ARG A 65 73.37 -104.03 -7.11
N HIS A 66 74.27 -104.29 -6.16
CA HIS A 66 74.36 -103.50 -4.93
C HIS A 66 74.94 -102.10 -5.17
N GLU A 67 75.91 -101.95 -6.06
CA GLU A 67 76.46 -100.66 -6.48
C GLU A 67 75.39 -99.84 -7.21
N GLU A 68 74.65 -100.45 -8.15
CA GLU A 68 73.52 -99.81 -8.84
C GLU A 68 72.39 -99.42 -7.86
N LEU A 69 72.01 -100.30 -6.92
CA LEU A 69 71.00 -99.97 -5.91
C LEU A 69 71.47 -98.83 -5.00
N ARG A 70 72.75 -98.80 -4.62
CA ARG A 70 73.35 -97.73 -3.80
C ARG A 70 73.38 -96.41 -4.56
N GLU A 71 73.69 -96.41 -5.84
CA GLU A 71 73.64 -95.22 -6.70
C GLU A 71 72.20 -94.71 -6.86
N ARG A 72 71.25 -95.59 -7.21
CA ARG A 72 69.81 -95.25 -7.30
C ARG A 72 69.25 -94.72 -5.98
N MET A 73 69.67 -95.29 -4.85
CA MET A 73 69.29 -94.82 -3.51
C MET A 73 69.91 -93.46 -3.17
N ALA A 74 71.18 -93.24 -3.50
CA ALA A 74 71.86 -91.96 -3.31
C ALA A 74 71.24 -90.85 -4.17
N GLU A 75 70.89 -91.16 -5.42
CA GLU A 75 70.19 -90.26 -6.34
C GLU A 75 68.75 -89.99 -5.88
N GLY A 76 68.03 -91.01 -5.42
CA GLY A 76 66.71 -90.85 -4.81
C GLY A 76 66.72 -89.95 -3.57
N LEU A 77 67.69 -90.15 -2.68
CA LEU A 77 67.87 -89.30 -1.50
C LEU A 77 68.26 -87.86 -1.88
N ARG A 78 69.16 -87.67 -2.86
CA ARG A 78 69.50 -86.34 -3.39
C ARG A 78 68.27 -85.62 -3.95
N ARG A 79 67.44 -86.31 -4.73
CA ARG A 79 66.20 -85.76 -5.29
C ARG A 79 65.17 -85.43 -4.21
N ALA A 80 65.05 -86.27 -3.17
CA ALA A 80 64.18 -86.00 -2.03
C ALA A 80 64.64 -84.75 -1.25
N LEU A 81 65.94 -84.63 -0.95
CA LEU A 81 66.52 -83.48 -0.27
C LEU A 81 66.42 -82.19 -1.10
N SER A 82 66.69 -82.25 -2.41
CA SER A 82 66.50 -81.09 -3.29
C SER A 82 65.03 -80.71 -3.43
N GLY A 83 64.13 -81.69 -3.47
CA GLY A 83 62.68 -81.48 -3.51
C GLY A 83 62.17 -80.82 -2.23
N GLN A 84 62.62 -81.29 -1.06
CA GLN A 84 62.32 -80.67 0.23
C GLN A 84 62.80 -79.20 0.26
N LYS A 85 64.04 -78.93 -0.16
CA LYS A 85 64.56 -77.56 -0.21
C LYS A 85 63.73 -76.65 -1.12
N VAL A 86 63.29 -77.15 -2.29
CA VAL A 86 62.39 -76.38 -3.18
C VAL A 86 61.03 -76.13 -2.53
N LEU A 87 60.47 -77.09 -1.78
CA LEU A 87 59.22 -76.92 -1.05
C LEU A 87 59.36 -75.91 0.09
N GLU A 88 60.45 -75.93 0.85
CA GLU A 88 60.77 -74.93 1.88
C GLU A 88 60.88 -73.53 1.26
N GLU A 89 61.63 -73.37 0.17
CA GLU A 89 61.73 -72.10 -0.56
C GLU A 89 60.38 -71.62 -1.14
N GLN A 90 59.48 -72.53 -1.52
CA GLN A 90 58.12 -72.18 -1.95
C GLN A 90 57.24 -71.78 -0.76
N GLN A 91 57.36 -72.46 0.38
CA GLN A 91 56.62 -72.15 1.59
C GLN A 91 57.02 -70.79 2.17
N GLU A 92 58.32 -70.45 2.20
CA GLU A 92 58.80 -69.12 2.60
C GLU A 92 58.27 -68.02 1.67
N ARG A 93 58.27 -68.24 0.34
CA ARG A 93 57.70 -67.28 -0.63
C ARG A 93 56.21 -67.10 -0.40
N LEU A 94 55.45 -68.18 -0.21
CA LEU A 94 54.01 -68.13 0.06
C LEU A 94 53.70 -67.42 1.39
N ALA A 95 54.47 -67.68 2.46
CA ALA A 95 54.33 -66.98 3.73
C ALA A 95 54.65 -65.48 3.59
N GLY A 96 55.69 -65.12 2.83
CA GLY A 96 56.04 -63.75 2.51
C GLY A 96 54.94 -63.01 1.72
N GLU A 97 54.38 -63.65 0.70
CA GLU A 97 53.26 -63.10 -0.07
C GLU A 97 51.97 -62.98 0.75
N GLN A 98 51.66 -63.96 1.61
CA GLN A 98 50.54 -63.87 2.55
C GLN A 98 50.71 -62.71 3.54
N GLY A 99 51.91 -62.51 4.09
CA GLY A 99 52.22 -61.37 4.96
C GLY A 99 52.08 -60.02 4.23
N ARG A 100 52.58 -59.91 3.00
CA ARG A 100 52.40 -58.73 2.13
C ARG A 100 50.92 -58.46 1.86
N MET A 101 50.16 -59.49 1.51
CA MET A 101 48.73 -59.44 1.26
C MET A 101 47.96 -58.97 2.51
N GLU A 102 48.25 -59.53 3.68
CA GLU A 102 47.59 -59.12 4.92
C GLU A 102 47.89 -57.66 5.27
N VAL A 103 49.13 -57.21 5.14
CA VAL A 103 49.51 -55.80 5.37
C VAL A 103 48.82 -54.88 4.35
N ALA A 104 48.72 -55.28 3.08
CA ALA A 104 48.01 -54.53 2.05
C ALA A 104 46.49 -54.43 2.35
N ILE A 105 45.85 -55.54 2.72
CA ILE A 105 44.43 -55.57 3.13
C ILE A 105 44.20 -54.70 4.37
N ARG A 106 45.00 -54.85 5.43
CA ARG A 106 44.92 -54.04 6.65
C ARG A 106 45.09 -52.54 6.33
N ARG A 107 45.99 -52.18 5.40
CA ARG A 107 46.19 -50.80 4.94
C ARG A 107 44.99 -50.28 4.16
N ALA A 108 44.44 -51.07 3.24
CA ALA A 108 43.25 -50.71 2.45
C ALA A 108 42.02 -50.51 3.33
N LEU A 109 41.78 -51.40 4.31
CA LEU A 109 40.68 -51.27 5.28
C LEU A 109 40.82 -50.01 6.15
N ARG A 110 42.04 -49.71 6.64
CA ARG A 110 42.32 -48.46 7.38
C ARG A 110 42.10 -47.22 6.53
N HIS A 111 42.50 -47.25 5.26
CA HIS A 111 42.31 -46.14 4.33
C HIS A 111 40.82 -45.90 4.08
N ARG A 112 40.05 -46.94 3.76
CA ARG A 112 38.61 -46.88 3.56
C ARG A 112 37.87 -46.36 4.80
N ALA A 113 38.23 -46.83 5.99
CA ALA A 113 37.63 -46.34 7.24
C ALA A 113 37.95 -44.86 7.53
N LEU A 114 39.09 -44.35 7.06
CA LEU A 114 39.41 -42.92 7.11
C LEU A 114 38.59 -42.13 6.09
N GLU A 115 38.45 -42.63 4.86
CA GLU A 115 37.64 -42.01 3.81
C GLU A 115 36.16 -41.94 4.19
N GLU A 116 35.58 -43.01 4.74
CA GLU A 116 34.19 -43.03 5.23
C GLU A 116 33.97 -41.96 6.32
N ARG A 117 34.91 -41.81 7.27
CA ARG A 117 34.88 -40.74 8.29
C ARG A 117 34.99 -39.33 7.67
N LEU A 118 35.83 -39.15 6.66
CA LEU A 118 35.98 -37.88 5.95
C LEU A 118 34.73 -37.53 5.13
N LEU A 119 34.14 -38.52 4.44
CA LEU A 119 32.89 -38.40 3.69
C LEU A 119 31.72 -38.04 4.62
N ASP A 120 31.59 -38.68 5.78
CA ASP A 120 30.55 -38.33 6.75
C ASP A 120 30.81 -36.98 7.42
N GLY A 121 32.07 -36.58 7.58
CA GLY A 121 32.44 -35.22 7.97
C GLY A 121 32.05 -34.19 6.90
N ALA A 122 32.25 -34.51 5.61
CA ALA A 122 31.86 -33.67 4.48
C ALA A 122 30.34 -33.57 4.33
N ARG A 123 29.61 -34.68 4.36
CA ARG A 123 28.13 -34.75 4.37
C ARG A 123 27.54 -33.89 5.48
N ARG A 124 28.05 -33.99 6.72
CA ARG A 124 27.62 -33.15 7.86
C ARG A 124 27.99 -31.67 7.72
N ARG A 125 29.00 -31.32 6.91
CA ARG A 125 29.29 -29.91 6.56
C ARG A 125 28.32 -29.40 5.49
N VAL A 126 28.06 -30.19 4.45
CA VAL A 126 27.07 -29.86 3.40
C VAL A 126 25.67 -29.69 3.98
N ALA A 127 25.21 -30.63 4.82
CA ALA A 127 23.91 -30.53 5.48
C ALA A 127 23.75 -29.22 6.29
N ARG A 128 24.76 -28.85 7.09
CA ARG A 128 24.77 -27.59 7.85
C ARG A 128 24.76 -26.34 6.96
N LEU A 129 25.45 -26.37 5.82
CA LEU A 129 25.42 -25.28 4.84
C LEU A 129 24.04 -25.16 4.17
N VAL A 130 23.43 -26.28 3.78
CA VAL A 130 22.07 -26.32 3.20
C VAL A 130 21.03 -25.83 4.20
N GLU A 131 21.09 -26.27 5.46
CA GLU A 131 20.22 -25.73 6.52
C GLU A 131 20.42 -24.23 6.75
N GLY A 132 21.67 -23.76 6.82
CA GLY A 132 21.97 -22.34 6.97
C GLY A 132 21.45 -21.50 5.81
N MET A 133 21.57 -22.00 4.58
CA MET A 133 21.01 -21.37 3.38
C MET A 133 19.48 -21.39 3.39
N ALA A 134 18.84 -22.51 3.77
CA ALA A 134 17.39 -22.62 3.88
C ALA A 134 16.81 -21.66 4.94
N ARG A 135 17.46 -21.53 6.10
CA ARG A 135 17.10 -20.54 7.13
C ARG A 135 17.25 -19.11 6.61
N SER A 136 18.37 -18.79 5.98
CA SER A 136 18.63 -17.46 5.38
C SER A 136 17.60 -17.09 4.31
N VAL A 137 17.28 -18.02 3.39
CA VAL A 137 16.23 -17.84 2.38
C VAL A 137 14.85 -17.67 3.03
N GLY A 138 14.56 -18.44 4.09
CA GLY A 138 13.34 -18.29 4.88
C GLY A 138 13.22 -16.90 5.54
N ASP A 139 14.31 -16.40 6.14
CA ASP A 139 14.36 -15.07 6.75
C ASP A 139 14.26 -13.94 5.72
N ILE A 140 14.92 -14.08 4.56
CA ILE A 140 14.78 -13.14 3.44
C ILE A 140 13.35 -13.15 2.91
N SER A 141 12.74 -14.32 2.75
CA SER A 141 11.33 -14.46 2.33
C SER A 141 10.37 -13.80 3.33
N ARG A 142 10.56 -14.02 4.64
CA ARG A 142 9.80 -13.32 5.70
C ARG A 142 9.99 -11.80 5.63
N ARG A 143 11.22 -11.31 5.47
CA ARG A 143 11.51 -9.86 5.33
C ARG A 143 10.85 -9.27 4.08
N LEU A 144 10.86 -9.99 2.96
CA LEU A 144 10.18 -9.59 1.72
C LEU A 144 8.66 -9.56 1.90
N ALA A 145 8.06 -10.57 2.53
CA ALA A 145 6.63 -10.61 2.81
C ALA A 145 6.18 -9.46 3.74
N THR A 146 6.96 -9.15 4.78
CA THR A 146 6.71 -7.98 5.64
C THR A 146 6.83 -6.66 4.87
N ARG A 147 7.84 -6.55 3.99
CA ARG A 147 8.05 -5.35 3.15
C ARG A 147 6.94 -5.18 2.11
N ASP A 148 6.44 -6.26 1.51
CA ASP A 148 5.32 -6.23 0.57
C ASP A 148 4.01 -5.83 1.26
N ARG A 149 3.74 -6.35 2.46
CA ARG A 149 2.61 -5.89 3.29
C ARG A 149 2.72 -4.40 3.58
N GLY A 150 3.84 -3.94 4.11
CA GLY A 150 4.08 -2.52 4.39
C GLY A 150 3.95 -1.62 3.15
N LEU A 151 4.37 -2.09 1.98
CA LEU A 151 4.17 -1.38 0.71
C LEU A 151 2.68 -1.29 0.33
N ARG A 152 1.93 -2.39 0.43
CA ARG A 152 0.48 -2.41 0.16
C ARG A 152 -0.32 -1.57 1.15
N ASP A 153 0.08 -1.57 2.42
CA ASP A 153 -0.54 -0.76 3.47
C ASP A 153 -0.25 0.73 3.22
N GLY A 154 1.00 1.08 2.85
CA GLY A 154 1.36 2.44 2.42
C GLY A 154 0.62 2.89 1.16
N GLN A 155 0.46 2.02 0.15
CA GLN A 155 -0.36 2.31 -1.03
C GLN A 155 -1.84 2.53 -0.66
N ARG A 156 -2.41 1.75 0.26
CA ARG A 156 -3.77 1.96 0.77
C ARG A 156 -3.91 3.29 1.52
N ALA A 157 -2.92 3.66 2.34
CA ALA A 157 -2.90 4.95 3.03
C ALA A 157 -2.85 6.13 2.02
N ILE A 158 -1.96 6.09 1.02
CA ILE A 158 -1.88 7.12 -0.03
C ILE A 158 -3.20 7.25 -0.79
N LEU A 159 -3.86 6.13 -1.15
CA LEU A 159 -5.16 6.17 -1.81
C LEU A 159 -6.27 6.74 -0.91
N ALA A 160 -6.22 6.53 0.40
CA ALA A 160 -7.15 7.14 1.35
C ALA A 160 -6.90 8.65 1.48
N ASP A 161 -5.65 9.09 1.58
CA ASP A 161 -5.30 10.51 1.64
C ASP A 161 -5.67 11.25 0.34
N LEU A 162 -5.47 10.63 -0.83
CA LEU A 162 -5.90 11.19 -2.11
C LEU A 162 -7.44 11.36 -2.20
N ARG A 163 -8.22 10.41 -1.68
CA ARG A 163 -9.69 10.56 -1.56
C ARG A 163 -10.06 11.71 -0.62
N ARG A 164 -9.40 11.79 0.54
CA ARG A 164 -9.63 12.88 1.51
C ARG A 164 -9.26 14.26 0.96
N LEU A 165 -8.22 14.35 0.13
CA LEU A 165 -7.87 15.56 -0.60
C LEU A 165 -8.92 15.90 -1.67
N GLN A 166 -9.45 14.90 -2.39
CA GLN A 166 -10.53 15.10 -3.37
C GLN A 166 -11.84 15.57 -2.70
N GLU A 167 -12.17 15.03 -1.53
CA GLU A 167 -13.31 15.47 -0.70
C GLU A 167 -13.13 16.92 -0.24
N ARG A 168 -11.97 17.26 0.34
CA ARG A 168 -11.64 18.65 0.72
C ARG A 168 -11.66 19.61 -0.47
N ALA A 169 -11.19 19.19 -1.64
CA ALA A 169 -11.23 20.02 -2.85
C ALA A 169 -12.68 20.30 -3.27
N ARG A 170 -13.56 19.28 -3.24
CA ARG A 170 -15.01 19.47 -3.51
C ARG A 170 -15.68 20.37 -2.50
N ASP A 171 -15.35 20.24 -1.22
CA ASP A 171 -15.89 21.05 -0.13
C ASP A 171 -15.50 22.54 -0.30
N VAL A 172 -14.22 22.81 -0.62
CA VAL A 172 -13.74 24.16 -0.97
C VAL A 172 -14.42 24.69 -2.24
N SER A 173 -14.63 23.85 -3.28
CA SER A 173 -15.38 24.26 -4.47
C SER A 173 -16.83 24.64 -4.15
N ALA A 174 -17.54 23.84 -3.34
CA ALA A 174 -18.91 24.16 -2.91
C ALA A 174 -18.97 25.44 -2.06
N HIS A 175 -17.96 25.69 -1.21
CA HIS A 175 -17.85 26.93 -0.46
C HIS A 175 -17.63 28.14 -1.38
N LEU A 176 -16.74 28.02 -2.37
CA LEU A 176 -16.51 29.06 -3.39
C LEU A 176 -17.76 29.34 -4.23
N GLU A 177 -18.55 28.32 -4.58
CA GLU A 177 -19.83 28.48 -5.29
C GLU A 177 -20.87 29.19 -4.42
N SER A 178 -20.94 28.85 -3.13
CA SER A 178 -21.80 29.53 -2.13
C SER A 178 -21.40 31.00 -1.95
N ASP A 179 -20.11 31.28 -1.77
CA ASP A 179 -19.58 32.63 -1.62
C ASP A 179 -19.84 33.46 -2.89
N LEU A 180 -19.60 32.88 -4.08
CA LEU A 180 -19.90 33.52 -5.35
C LEU A 180 -21.40 33.83 -5.50
N ALA A 181 -22.28 32.89 -5.14
CA ALA A 181 -23.72 33.13 -5.13
C ALA A 181 -24.12 34.25 -4.17
N SER A 182 -23.50 34.33 -2.99
CA SER A 182 -23.72 35.41 -2.03
C SER A 182 -23.26 36.78 -2.57
N LEU A 183 -22.10 36.83 -3.23
CA LEU A 183 -21.56 38.04 -3.87
C LEU A 183 -22.42 38.50 -5.05
N LEU A 184 -22.92 37.56 -5.87
CA LEU A 184 -23.87 37.87 -6.94
C LEU A 184 -25.18 38.42 -6.38
N ALA A 185 -25.71 37.83 -5.31
CA ALA A 185 -26.90 38.31 -4.60
C ALA A 185 -26.69 39.64 -3.87
N GLN A 186 -25.45 39.99 -3.52
CA GLN A 186 -25.09 41.30 -2.98
C GLN A 186 -24.96 42.34 -4.10
N ARG A 187 -24.38 41.95 -5.25
CA ARG A 187 -24.26 42.81 -6.44
C ARG A 187 -25.62 43.13 -7.06
N SER A 188 -26.57 42.18 -7.09
CA SER A 188 -27.94 42.45 -7.56
C SER A 188 -28.68 43.40 -6.62
N ARG A 189 -28.59 43.20 -5.30
CA ARG A 189 -29.12 44.14 -4.29
C ARG A 189 -28.51 45.54 -4.37
N ALA A 190 -27.21 45.63 -4.63
CA ALA A 190 -26.56 46.91 -4.89
C ALA A 190 -27.12 47.58 -6.15
N ALA A 191 -27.25 46.84 -7.25
CA ALA A 191 -27.81 47.36 -8.50
C ALA A 191 -29.25 47.91 -8.32
N SER A 192 -30.15 47.16 -7.65
CA SER A 192 -31.50 47.65 -7.37
C SER A 192 -31.51 48.88 -6.46
N SER A 193 -30.61 48.97 -5.48
CA SER A 193 -30.49 50.15 -4.63
C SER A 193 -30.00 51.39 -5.40
N PHE A 194 -29.09 51.23 -6.36
CA PHE A 194 -28.66 52.32 -7.24
C PHE A 194 -29.80 52.80 -8.15
N GLU A 195 -30.63 51.88 -8.64
CA GLU A 195 -31.81 52.21 -9.47
C GLU A 195 -32.88 52.97 -8.65
N GLU A 196 -33.12 52.59 -7.40
CA GLU A 196 -34.01 53.32 -6.48
C GLU A 196 -33.47 54.72 -6.13
N VAL A 197 -32.15 54.85 -5.92
CA VAL A 197 -31.49 56.15 -5.71
C VAL A 197 -31.55 57.02 -6.96
N ALA A 198 -31.34 56.46 -8.16
CA ALA A 198 -31.52 57.19 -9.41
C ALA A 198 -32.97 57.66 -9.60
N GLY A 199 -33.96 56.82 -9.28
CA GLY A 199 -35.38 57.16 -9.33
C GLY A 199 -35.80 58.20 -8.30
N THR A 200 -35.22 58.21 -7.09
CA THR A 200 -35.45 59.30 -6.11
C THR A 200 -34.80 60.61 -6.55
N LEU A 201 -33.57 60.59 -7.07
CA LEU A 201 -32.93 61.79 -7.65
C LEU A 201 -33.72 62.36 -8.84
N GLN A 202 -34.26 61.51 -9.73
CA GLN A 202 -35.10 61.96 -10.84
C GLN A 202 -36.40 62.61 -10.36
N ARG A 203 -37.03 62.06 -9.31
CA ARG A 203 -38.21 62.64 -8.66
C ARG A 203 -37.89 63.99 -7.99
N LEU A 204 -36.76 64.09 -7.29
CA LEU A 204 -36.29 65.34 -6.68
C LEU A 204 -36.01 66.42 -7.72
N ASN A 205 -35.37 66.07 -8.84
CA ASN A 205 -35.13 66.99 -9.95
C ASN A 205 -36.45 67.51 -10.56
N ARG A 206 -37.44 66.62 -10.77
CA ARG A 206 -38.79 67.03 -11.18
C ARG A 206 -39.47 67.95 -10.15
N SER A 207 -39.36 67.66 -8.85
CA SER A 207 -39.95 68.53 -7.83
C SER A 207 -39.27 69.90 -7.74
N LEU A 208 -37.94 69.96 -7.92
CA LEU A 208 -37.21 71.23 -8.00
C LEU A 208 -37.63 72.04 -9.23
N GLY A 209 -37.84 71.39 -10.38
CA GLY A 209 -38.40 72.03 -11.58
C GLY A 209 -39.80 72.64 -11.33
N LEU A 210 -40.67 71.93 -10.60
CA LEU A 210 -41.99 72.46 -10.21
C LEU A 210 -41.89 73.63 -9.22
N VAL A 211 -40.96 73.56 -8.25
CA VAL A 211 -40.71 74.65 -7.30
C VAL A 211 -40.13 75.89 -7.99
N LEU A 212 -39.25 75.73 -8.98
CA LEU A 212 -38.73 76.84 -9.79
C LEU A 212 -39.85 77.49 -10.61
N ALA A 213 -40.70 76.70 -11.27
CA ALA A 213 -41.87 77.23 -11.99
C ALA A 213 -42.87 77.95 -11.06
N ALA A 214 -43.07 77.42 -9.84
CA ALA A 214 -43.89 78.08 -8.82
C ALA A 214 -43.25 79.39 -8.32
N ALA A 215 -41.93 79.43 -8.13
CA ALA A 215 -41.21 80.64 -7.74
C ALA A 215 -41.26 81.74 -8.82
N GLU A 216 -41.19 81.38 -10.10
CA GLU A 216 -41.45 82.31 -11.22
C GLU A 216 -42.90 82.85 -11.19
N GLY A 217 -43.87 81.98 -10.89
CA GLY A 217 -45.27 82.36 -10.67
C GLY A 217 -45.46 83.35 -9.53
N VAL A 218 -44.87 83.08 -8.35
CA VAL A 218 -44.88 83.98 -7.19
C VAL A 218 -44.24 85.32 -7.53
N ARG A 219 -43.11 85.33 -8.24
CA ARG A 219 -42.43 86.56 -8.67
C ARG A 219 -43.26 87.40 -9.65
N LYS A 220 -44.16 86.77 -10.42
CA LYS A 220 -45.14 87.44 -11.27
C LYS A 220 -46.29 88.05 -10.47
N VAL A 221 -46.77 87.36 -9.43
CA VAL A 221 -47.81 87.87 -8.51
C VAL A 221 -47.30 89.05 -7.68
N GLN A 222 -46.07 88.96 -7.15
CA GLN A 222 -45.47 90.03 -6.33
C GLN A 222 -45.40 91.37 -7.08
N LYS A 223 -44.96 91.36 -8.35
CA LYS A 223 -44.95 92.56 -9.19
C LYS A 223 -46.34 93.16 -9.44
N GLY A 224 -47.40 92.35 -9.39
CA GLY A 224 -48.78 92.83 -9.44
C GLY A 224 -49.24 93.45 -8.11
N LEU A 225 -48.80 92.90 -6.98
CA LEU A 225 -49.17 93.41 -5.66
C LEU A 225 -48.53 94.78 -5.36
N GLU A 226 -47.27 94.96 -5.74
CA GLU A 226 -46.53 96.21 -5.57
C GLU A 226 -47.20 97.38 -6.32
N SER A 227 -47.66 97.17 -7.57
CA SER A 227 -48.35 98.22 -8.34
C SER A 227 -49.71 98.61 -7.76
N HIS A 228 -50.44 97.67 -7.15
CA HIS A 228 -51.68 97.98 -6.44
C HIS A 228 -51.43 98.75 -5.14
N LEU A 229 -50.38 98.43 -4.37
CA LEU A 229 -50.07 99.11 -3.11
C LEU A 229 -49.69 100.60 -3.29
N GLU A 230 -48.97 100.95 -4.36
CA GLU A 230 -48.69 102.36 -4.67
C GLU A 230 -49.97 103.14 -5.01
N SER A 231 -50.91 102.53 -5.74
CA SER A 231 -52.19 103.17 -6.05
C SER A 231 -53.04 103.49 -4.81
N PHE A 232 -52.97 102.65 -3.76
CA PHE A 232 -53.66 102.89 -2.49
C PHE A 232 -52.98 103.96 -1.63
N HIS A 233 -51.64 104.01 -1.61
CA HIS A 233 -50.90 105.10 -0.95
C HIS A 233 -51.23 106.47 -1.57
N ALA A 234 -51.30 106.54 -2.91
CA ALA A 234 -51.68 107.76 -3.64
C ALA A 234 -53.15 108.18 -3.46
N ALA A 235 -54.01 107.30 -2.93
CA ALA A 235 -55.40 107.63 -2.56
C ALA A 235 -55.48 108.20 -1.14
N LEU A 236 -54.80 107.57 -0.17
CA LEU A 236 -54.79 108.00 1.24
C LEU A 236 -54.18 109.39 1.45
N ALA A 237 -53.10 109.71 0.72
CA ALA A 237 -52.45 111.03 0.81
C ALA A 237 -53.37 112.20 0.43
N ARG A 238 -54.43 111.96 -0.36
CA ARG A 238 -55.39 113.00 -0.78
C ARG A 238 -56.47 113.31 0.27
N LEU A 239 -56.54 112.58 1.38
CA LEU A 239 -57.51 112.82 2.46
C LEU A 239 -56.93 113.57 3.69
N GLY A 240 -55.65 113.96 3.67
CA GLY A 240 -55.05 114.80 4.72
C GLY A 240 -54.88 114.14 6.10
N LEU A 241 -55.14 112.83 6.21
CA LEU A 241 -54.97 112.06 7.44
C LEU A 241 -53.48 111.72 7.66
N SER A 242 -52.96 111.95 8.86
CA SER A 242 -51.57 111.64 9.19
C SER A 242 -51.34 110.12 9.23
N PRO A 243 -50.17 109.61 8.82
CA PRO A 243 -49.89 108.17 8.78
C PRO A 243 -49.93 107.49 10.17
N GLY A 244 -49.87 108.27 11.27
CA GLY A 244 -50.05 107.79 12.63
C GLY A 244 -51.50 107.59 13.08
N ALA A 245 -52.50 108.12 12.36
CA ALA A 245 -53.91 108.00 12.77
C ALA A 245 -54.49 106.58 12.54
N VAL A 246 -54.03 105.90 11.49
CA VAL A 246 -54.49 104.55 11.13
C VAL A 246 -54.25 103.51 12.24
N PRO A 247 -53.04 103.33 12.80
CA PRO A 247 -52.81 102.35 13.87
C PRO A 247 -53.61 102.66 15.14
N THR A 248 -53.75 103.94 15.53
CA THR A 248 -54.52 104.33 16.73
C THR A 248 -56.01 104.00 16.58
N CYS A 249 -56.59 104.23 15.40
CA CYS A 249 -57.98 103.85 15.09
C CYS A 249 -58.18 102.33 15.07
N VAL A 250 -57.23 101.56 14.53
CA VAL A 250 -57.29 100.08 14.55
C VAL A 250 -57.21 99.55 15.98
N LEU A 251 -56.30 100.10 16.80
CA LEU A 251 -56.16 99.70 18.21
C LEU A 251 -57.45 99.97 19.00
N HIS A 252 -58.00 101.19 18.91
CA HIS A 252 -59.24 101.55 19.59
C HIS A 252 -60.46 100.76 19.08
N GLY A 253 -60.56 100.53 17.77
CA GLY A 253 -61.61 99.70 17.18
C GLY A 253 -61.55 98.25 17.67
N SER A 254 -60.35 97.66 17.74
CA SER A 254 -60.16 96.30 18.29
C SER A 254 -60.48 96.22 19.78
N TYR A 255 -60.12 97.24 20.58
CA TYR A 255 -60.46 97.29 22.01
C TYR A 255 -61.96 97.45 22.24
N PHE A 256 -62.64 98.28 21.45
CA PHE A 256 -64.10 98.42 21.48
C PHE A 256 -64.79 97.10 21.15
N LEU A 257 -64.35 96.39 20.10
CA LEU A 257 -64.87 95.07 19.74
C LEU A 257 -64.62 94.03 20.84
N LEU A 258 -63.41 93.99 21.41
CA LEU A 258 -63.08 93.07 22.51
C LEU A 258 -63.93 93.34 23.76
N LEU A 259 -64.14 94.61 24.13
CA LEU A 259 -65.00 94.98 25.25
C LEU A 259 -66.47 94.65 24.97
N ALA A 260 -66.96 94.90 23.75
CA ALA A 260 -68.32 94.56 23.35
C ALA A 260 -68.57 93.04 23.36
N LEU A 261 -67.58 92.24 22.96
CA LEU A 261 -67.58 90.78 23.07
C LEU A 261 -67.60 90.34 24.54
N LEU A 262 -66.69 90.84 25.37
CA LEU A 262 -66.63 90.50 26.81
C LEU A 262 -67.95 90.85 27.52
N LEU A 263 -68.52 92.04 27.27
CA LEU A 263 -69.82 92.45 27.84
C LEU A 263 -71.00 91.60 27.33
N ALA A 264 -70.91 91.03 26.11
CA ALA A 264 -71.90 90.09 25.60
C ALA A 264 -71.77 88.71 26.27
N PHE A 265 -70.55 88.18 26.40
CA PHE A 265 -70.28 86.89 27.04
C PHE A 265 -70.63 86.87 28.54
N LEU A 266 -70.40 87.98 29.26
CA LEU A 266 -70.68 88.08 30.70
C LEU A 266 -72.16 88.37 31.04
N GLN A 267 -73.05 88.46 30.04
CA GLN A 267 -74.50 88.70 30.20
C GLN A 267 -74.86 89.91 31.10
N VAL A 268 -74.01 90.94 31.10
CA VAL A 268 -74.21 92.15 31.92
C VAL A 268 -75.49 92.87 31.46
N PRO A 269 -76.39 93.29 32.38
CA PRO A 269 -77.65 93.93 32.02
C PRO A 269 -77.45 95.23 31.22
N ALA A 270 -78.45 95.57 30.39
CA ALA A 270 -78.36 96.63 29.39
C ALA A 270 -77.87 98.02 29.90
N PRO A 271 -78.32 98.57 31.05
CA PRO A 271 -77.92 99.92 31.46
C PRO A 271 -76.39 100.12 31.67
N PRO A 272 -75.68 99.32 32.51
CA PRO A 272 -74.22 99.46 32.63
C PRO A 272 -73.46 99.12 31.34
N ARG A 273 -73.99 98.24 30.50
CA ARG A 273 -73.40 97.92 29.18
C ARG A 273 -73.38 99.13 28.25
N ALA A 274 -74.46 99.92 28.21
CA ALA A 274 -74.52 101.14 27.40
C ALA A 274 -73.55 102.23 27.91
N LEU A 275 -73.48 102.41 29.24
CA LEU A 275 -72.63 103.42 29.87
C LEU A 275 -71.13 103.16 29.61
N LEU A 276 -70.68 101.90 29.74
CA LEU A 276 -69.27 101.53 29.50
C LEU A 276 -68.85 101.70 28.04
N LEU A 277 -69.74 101.39 27.09
CA LEU A 277 -69.45 101.58 25.66
C LEU A 277 -69.37 103.07 25.29
N LEU A 278 -70.28 103.90 25.83
CA LEU A 278 -70.24 105.35 25.65
C LEU A 278 -68.96 105.97 26.25
N LEU A 279 -68.49 105.47 27.39
CA LEU A 279 -67.26 105.95 28.03
C LEU A 279 -66.00 105.62 27.19
N VAL A 280 -65.96 104.45 26.54
CA VAL A 280 -64.84 104.10 25.63
C VAL A 280 -64.90 104.92 24.34
N LEU A 281 -66.09 105.16 23.79
CA LEU A 281 -66.29 106.07 22.66
C LEU A 281 -65.85 107.51 22.98
N SER A 282 -66.14 108.02 24.18
CA SER A 282 -65.71 109.36 24.59
C SER A 282 -64.20 109.44 24.85
N SER A 283 -63.57 108.37 25.35
CA SER A 283 -62.11 108.29 25.51
C SER A 283 -61.37 108.32 24.18
N ALA A 284 -61.82 107.54 23.18
CA ALA A 284 -61.23 107.53 21.84
C ALA A 284 -61.35 108.90 21.14
N LEU A 285 -62.48 109.60 21.34
CA LEU A 285 -62.67 110.95 20.81
C LEU A 285 -61.84 112.02 21.55
N GLY A 286 -61.44 111.75 22.79
CA GLY A 286 -60.52 112.56 23.59
C GLY A 286 -59.07 112.48 23.11
N GLU A 287 -58.57 111.28 22.79
CA GLU A 287 -57.24 111.10 22.19
C GLU A 287 -57.13 111.81 20.83
N LEU A 288 -58.16 111.70 19.96
CA LEU A 288 -58.19 112.43 18.68
C LEU A 288 -58.22 113.96 18.84
N ARG A 289 -58.45 114.48 20.06
CA ARG A 289 -58.42 115.91 20.41
C ARG A 289 -57.24 116.29 21.30
N GLY A 290 -56.32 115.37 21.59
CA GLY A 290 -55.08 115.63 22.33
C GLY A 290 -55.24 115.74 23.86
N ALA A 291 -56.28 115.12 24.45
CA ALA A 291 -56.41 115.00 25.90
C ALA A 291 -55.66 113.77 26.46
N GLU A 292 -55.28 113.82 27.74
CA GLU A 292 -54.68 112.68 28.47
C GLU A 292 -55.56 111.42 28.37
N PRO A 293 -54.99 110.25 27.99
CA PRO A 293 -55.78 109.04 27.75
C PRO A 293 -56.24 108.39 29.06
N ILE A 294 -57.49 107.91 29.08
CA ILE A 294 -57.98 107.08 30.19
C ILE A 294 -57.27 105.72 30.10
N GLY A 295 -56.20 105.56 30.87
CA GLY A 295 -55.33 104.40 30.80
C GLY A 295 -56.05 103.06 30.96
N PHE A 296 -55.59 102.06 30.21
CA PHE A 296 -56.04 100.66 30.24
C PHE A 296 -56.39 100.10 31.65
N PRO A 297 -55.60 100.29 32.73
CA PRO A 297 -55.96 99.80 34.05
C PRO A 297 -57.23 100.44 34.64
N ALA A 298 -57.52 101.71 34.33
CA ALA A 298 -58.74 102.39 34.81
C ALA A 298 -60.00 101.80 34.15
N LEU A 299 -59.94 101.55 32.83
CA LEU A 299 -61.02 100.90 32.09
C LEU A 299 -61.24 99.44 32.56
N ALA A 300 -60.17 98.70 32.83
CA ALA A 300 -60.26 97.35 33.39
C ALA A 300 -60.86 97.32 34.81
N ALA A 301 -60.48 98.28 35.66
CA ALA A 301 -61.05 98.42 37.01
C ALA A 301 -62.56 98.76 36.98
N LEU A 302 -62.97 99.67 36.09
CA LEU A 302 -64.39 100.01 35.87
C LEU A 302 -65.21 98.80 35.41
N LEU A 303 -64.67 97.98 34.50
CA LEU A 303 -65.31 96.74 34.07
C LEU A 303 -65.46 95.74 35.24
N GLY A 304 -64.39 95.56 36.04
CA GLY A 304 -64.41 94.68 37.22
C GLY A 304 -65.45 95.10 38.27
N LEU A 305 -65.54 96.39 38.57
CA LEU A 305 -66.54 96.98 39.48
C LEU A 305 -67.97 96.76 38.98
N ALA A 306 -68.22 96.97 37.68
CA ALA A 306 -69.54 96.75 37.08
C ALA A 306 -69.99 95.28 37.17
N VAL A 307 -69.07 94.35 36.90
CA VAL A 307 -69.34 92.90 37.00
C VAL A 307 -69.58 92.48 38.45
N ALA A 308 -68.71 92.90 39.39
CA ALA A 308 -68.88 92.59 40.81
C ALA A 308 -70.20 93.14 41.38
N GLY A 309 -70.54 94.40 41.06
CA GLY A 309 -71.81 95.02 41.45
C GLY A 309 -73.02 94.27 40.89
N HIS A 310 -72.96 93.79 39.65
CA HIS A 310 -74.03 92.97 39.08
C HIS A 310 -74.21 91.63 39.82
N TRP A 311 -73.13 90.92 40.13
CA TRP A 311 -73.19 89.66 40.89
C TRP A 311 -73.77 89.85 42.30
N VAL A 312 -73.38 90.93 43.00
CA VAL A 312 -73.94 91.27 44.32
C VAL A 312 -75.43 91.58 44.22
N LEU A 313 -75.86 92.40 43.25
CA LEU A 313 -77.27 92.72 43.05
C LEU A 313 -78.10 91.47 42.68
N ALA A 314 -77.58 90.61 41.81
CA ALA A 314 -78.22 89.34 41.43
C ALA A 314 -78.24 88.32 42.59
N ALA A 315 -77.30 88.37 43.53
CA ALA A 315 -77.34 87.58 44.75
C ALA A 315 -78.41 88.10 45.73
N ALA A 316 -78.48 89.42 45.94
CA ALA A 316 -79.50 90.05 46.77
C ALA A 316 -80.93 89.79 46.25
N LEU A 317 -81.15 89.97 44.94
CA LEU A 317 -82.44 89.67 44.30
C LEU A 317 -82.82 88.19 44.39
N ARG A 318 -81.87 87.27 44.21
CA ARG A 318 -82.12 85.82 44.41
C ARG A 318 -82.43 85.50 45.87
N PHE A 319 -81.81 86.18 46.84
CA PHE A 319 -82.11 85.99 48.26
C PHE A 319 -83.54 86.43 48.59
N VAL A 320 -83.96 87.61 48.13
CA VAL A 320 -85.35 88.11 48.27
C VAL A 320 -86.36 87.17 47.58
N TRP A 321 -86.08 86.75 46.35
CA TRP A 321 -86.96 85.83 45.61
C TRP A 321 -87.10 84.46 46.29
N ARG A 322 -86.00 83.93 46.86
CA ARG A 322 -85.98 82.65 47.58
C ARG A 322 -86.76 82.68 48.90
N ILE A 323 -86.91 83.85 49.52
CA ILE A 323 -87.82 84.06 50.66
C ILE A 323 -89.28 84.08 50.20
N SER A 324 -89.56 84.69 49.04
CA SER A 324 -90.91 84.86 48.49
C SER A 324 -91.55 83.55 47.98
N HIS A 325 -90.77 82.60 47.45
CA HIS A 325 -91.30 81.46 46.68
C HIS A 325 -91.63 80.18 47.47
N ARG A 326 -91.83 80.25 48.80
CA ARG A 326 -91.99 79.07 49.67
C ARG A 326 -93.46 78.58 49.85
N ALA A 327 -94.36 78.85 48.89
CA ALA A 327 -95.78 78.47 48.95
C ALA A 327 -96.36 77.94 47.61
N GLU A 328 -96.98 76.75 47.66
CA GLU A 328 -98.00 76.13 46.77
C GLU A 328 -97.74 75.76 45.25
N PRO A 329 -98.49 74.79 44.63
CA PRO A 329 -97.85 73.73 43.80
C PRO A 329 -98.62 73.06 42.58
N ARG A 330 -97.97 72.04 41.93
CA ARG A 330 -98.47 70.78 41.27
C ARG A 330 -98.94 70.62 39.77
N ARG A 331 -98.29 69.64 39.07
CA ARG A 331 -98.76 68.60 38.05
C ARG A 331 -99.10 69.05 36.59
N HIS A 332 -99.06 68.24 35.50
CA HIS A 332 -98.94 66.76 35.21
C HIS A 332 -98.07 66.44 33.92
N LEU A 333 -98.20 65.26 33.25
CA LEU A 333 -97.14 64.52 32.48
C LEU A 333 -97.48 64.10 30.99
N THR A 334 -96.50 63.80 30.11
CA THR A 334 -96.46 62.67 29.09
C THR A 334 -95.19 62.65 28.17
N SER A 335 -94.74 61.47 27.68
CA SER A 335 -93.64 61.29 26.67
C SER A 335 -93.63 59.89 25.95
N THR A 336 -92.79 59.75 24.89
CA THR A 336 -92.60 58.69 23.83
C THR A 336 -91.65 57.49 24.23
N PRO A 337 -90.91 56.67 23.39
CA PRO A 337 -90.93 56.20 21.95
C PRO A 337 -90.54 54.67 21.66
N GLU A 338 -90.42 54.28 20.36
CA GLU A 338 -89.44 53.35 19.63
C GLU A 338 -89.20 51.81 19.84
N ARG A 339 -88.97 51.05 18.71
CA ARG A 339 -88.06 49.86 18.57
C ARG A 339 -87.84 49.27 17.14
N ASP A 340 -86.66 48.64 16.90
CA ASP A 340 -86.15 48.01 15.64
C ASP A 340 -86.57 46.54 15.35
N CYS A 341 -86.35 46.03 14.10
CA CYS A 341 -86.41 44.58 13.79
C CYS A 341 -85.74 44.06 12.47
N LYS A 342 -85.36 42.76 12.51
CA LYS A 342 -84.89 41.80 11.44
C LYS A 342 -83.45 41.97 10.91
N MET A 343 -82.51 41.01 10.98
CA MET A 343 -82.45 39.52 10.83
C MET A 343 -82.72 38.94 9.42
N GLY A 344 -81.78 38.10 8.95
CA GLY A 344 -82.08 36.95 8.08
C GLY A 344 -81.39 36.90 6.72
N LEU A 345 -80.07 36.65 6.68
CA LEU A 345 -79.32 36.06 5.55
C LEU A 345 -77.88 35.75 6.00
N LEU A 346 -77.23 34.75 5.38
CA LEU A 346 -75.88 34.22 5.72
C LEU A 346 -75.76 33.31 6.96
N GLN A 347 -76.80 32.52 7.28
CA GLN A 347 -76.68 31.32 8.15
C GLN A 347 -76.91 30.00 7.38
N GLU A 348 -76.73 30.02 6.05
CA GLU A 348 -77.06 28.89 5.15
C GLU A 348 -75.82 28.27 4.45
N GLU A 349 -74.71 29.04 4.31
CA GLU A 349 -73.53 28.62 3.52
C GLU A 349 -72.46 27.87 4.36
N LEU A 350 -72.37 28.12 5.66
CA LEU A 350 -71.27 27.57 6.48
C LEU A 350 -71.50 26.10 6.89
N ALA A 351 -72.73 25.59 6.80
CA ALA A 351 -73.09 24.22 7.22
C ALA A 351 -72.98 23.16 6.10
N ARG A 352 -72.55 23.54 4.88
CA ARG A 352 -72.50 22.63 3.72
C ARG A 352 -71.11 22.04 3.44
N MET A 353 -70.05 22.51 4.11
CA MET A 353 -68.67 22.08 3.83
C MET A 353 -67.93 21.51 5.07
N GLU A 354 -68.68 20.97 6.03
CA GLU A 354 -68.16 20.31 7.22
C GLU A 354 -68.67 18.85 7.31
N MET A 355 -68.30 17.99 6.36
CA MET A 355 -68.39 16.51 6.48
C MET A 355 -67.61 15.80 5.35
N SER A 356 -66.29 15.62 5.53
CA SER A 356 -65.49 14.52 4.93
C SER A 356 -64.02 14.60 5.34
N CYS A 357 -63.64 14.01 6.48
CA CYS A 357 -62.32 13.41 6.80
C CYS A 357 -62.24 12.98 8.29
N LEU A 358 -62.70 11.76 8.57
CA LEU A 358 -62.43 10.97 9.78
C LEU A 358 -62.07 9.54 9.28
N GLN A 359 -61.19 8.73 9.87
CA GLN A 359 -60.46 8.83 11.14
C GLN A 359 -59.18 7.94 11.15
N GLU A 360 -58.27 8.22 12.10
CA GLU A 360 -57.07 7.46 12.55
C GLU A 360 -57.44 6.17 13.36
N PRO A 361 -56.58 5.41 14.13
CA PRO A 361 -55.19 5.66 14.62
C PRO A 361 -54.16 4.49 14.82
N SER A 362 -52.90 4.85 15.15
CA SER A 362 -51.88 4.22 16.07
C SER A 362 -51.43 2.74 15.93
N PHE A 363 -50.13 2.35 15.91
CA PHE A 363 -49.09 2.29 16.99
C PHE A 363 -49.45 1.34 18.17
N LEU A 364 -48.55 0.53 18.80
CA LEU A 364 -47.06 0.45 18.83
C LEU A 364 -46.55 -0.98 19.31
N GLU A 365 -45.22 -1.20 19.35
CA GLU A 365 -44.36 -2.10 20.20
C GLU A 365 -43.43 -3.18 19.55
N GLN A 366 -42.53 -3.78 20.37
CA GLN A 366 -41.10 -4.04 20.05
C GLN A 366 -40.66 -5.58 20.14
N PRO A 367 -39.38 -6.04 20.33
CA PRO A 367 -38.76 -7.13 19.51
C PRO A 367 -38.35 -8.41 20.33
N PRO A 368 -37.22 -9.13 20.06
CA PRO A 368 -36.83 -10.03 18.94
C PRO A 368 -36.49 -11.49 19.37
N GLY A 369 -36.21 -12.43 18.44
CA GLY A 369 -35.62 -13.74 18.82
C GLY A 369 -35.27 -14.80 17.74
N MET A 370 -33.97 -14.92 17.43
CA MET A 370 -33.14 -16.14 17.22
C MET A 370 -33.64 -17.43 16.48
N VAL A 371 -32.74 -17.94 15.61
CA VAL A 371 -32.41 -19.37 15.28
C VAL A 371 -33.35 -20.19 14.36
N GLY A 372 -32.76 -20.85 13.35
CA GLY A 372 -33.27 -22.13 12.81
C GLY A 372 -33.21 -22.35 11.28
N ASP A 373 -32.11 -22.91 10.79
CA ASP A 373 -32.01 -23.67 9.51
C ASP A 373 -32.16 -25.19 9.85
N PRO A 374 -32.29 -26.17 8.91
CA PRO A 374 -32.52 -26.13 7.47
C PRO A 374 -33.55 -27.22 6.97
N HIS A 375 -33.41 -27.65 5.70
CA HIS A 375 -34.03 -28.81 4.97
C HIS A 375 -35.30 -28.55 4.15
N ALA A 376 -35.63 -29.29 3.07
CA ALA A 376 -34.86 -29.94 1.98
C ALA A 376 -35.85 -30.63 1.01
N ALA A 377 -35.78 -30.39 -0.32
CA ALA A 377 -36.16 -31.32 -1.41
C ALA A 377 -36.24 -30.60 -2.78
N GLY A 378 -35.83 -31.27 -3.87
CA GLY A 378 -36.10 -30.79 -5.24
C GLY A 378 -35.05 -31.21 -6.29
N ARG A 379 -35.27 -32.35 -6.96
CA ARG A 379 -34.54 -32.77 -8.19
C ARG A 379 -34.86 -31.77 -9.35
N THR A 380 -34.06 -31.64 -10.41
CA THR A 380 -33.95 -32.64 -11.52
C THR A 380 -32.78 -32.36 -12.48
N SER A 381 -32.34 -33.43 -13.15
CA SER A 381 -31.26 -33.57 -14.15
C SER A 381 -31.41 -32.71 -15.42
N LEU A 382 -30.29 -32.33 -16.07
CA LEU A 382 -29.93 -32.80 -17.44
C LEU A 382 -28.58 -32.25 -17.95
N VAL A 383 -27.84 -33.11 -18.67
CA VAL A 383 -26.66 -32.82 -19.51
C VAL A 383 -26.97 -33.38 -20.91
N PRO A 384 -26.41 -32.80 -22.00
CA PRO A 384 -25.58 -33.64 -22.87
C PRO A 384 -24.34 -32.93 -23.46
N GLU A 385 -23.34 -33.74 -23.87
CA GLU A 385 -22.13 -33.33 -24.59
C GLU A 385 -22.38 -32.88 -26.05
N LYS A 386 -21.39 -32.19 -26.66
CA LYS A 386 -20.69 -32.72 -27.86
C LYS A 386 -19.41 -31.98 -28.30
N LYS A 387 -18.37 -32.79 -28.55
CA LYS A 387 -17.18 -32.70 -29.44
C LYS A 387 -16.92 -31.45 -30.33
N GLY A 388 -15.63 -31.08 -30.44
CA GLY A 388 -15.03 -30.29 -31.53
C GLY A 388 -13.49 -30.36 -31.52
N LEU A 389 -12.83 -30.40 -32.69
CA LEU A 389 -11.37 -30.66 -32.86
C LEU A 389 -10.66 -29.49 -33.60
N SER A 390 -9.31 -29.54 -33.67
CA SER A 390 -8.41 -28.66 -34.46
C SER A 390 -8.24 -27.19 -33.98
N SER A 391 -7.13 -26.49 -34.25
CA SER A 391 -5.84 -26.84 -34.89
C SER A 391 -4.73 -25.82 -34.51
N VAL A 392 -3.46 -26.18 -34.75
CA VAL A 392 -2.26 -25.31 -34.63
C VAL A 392 -1.78 -24.90 -36.03
N PRO A 393 -1.13 -23.74 -36.19
CA PRO A 393 0.01 -23.68 -37.11
C PRO A 393 1.25 -22.94 -36.56
N SER A 394 2.42 -23.48 -36.93
CA SER A 394 3.72 -22.79 -37.02
C SER A 394 3.95 -22.41 -38.50
N PRO A 395 4.87 -21.48 -38.88
CA PRO A 395 6.23 -21.90 -39.24
C PRO A 395 7.33 -20.83 -38.97
N GLY A 396 8.58 -21.07 -39.39
CA GLY A 396 9.71 -20.12 -39.25
C GLY A 396 10.79 -20.18 -40.34
N HIS A 397 11.96 -19.56 -40.06
CA HIS A 397 13.20 -19.46 -40.88
C HIS A 397 13.14 -18.54 -42.13
N PRO A 398 14.29 -18.08 -42.73
CA PRO A 398 15.69 -18.55 -42.59
C PRO A 398 16.81 -17.48 -42.39
N ILE A 399 18.07 -17.95 -42.49
CA ILE A 399 19.37 -17.25 -42.30
C ILE A 399 19.94 -16.78 -43.66
N PRO A 400 20.90 -15.82 -43.71
CA PRO A 400 22.17 -16.11 -44.42
C PRO A 400 23.46 -15.59 -43.75
N ARG A 401 24.61 -16.11 -44.22
CA ARG A 401 26.00 -15.82 -43.79
C ARG A 401 26.64 -14.69 -44.63
N ARG A 402 27.61 -13.93 -44.08
CA ARG A 402 29.02 -13.85 -44.57
C ARG A 402 29.92 -12.80 -43.86
N SER A 403 31.22 -13.05 -43.99
CA SER A 403 32.44 -12.33 -43.55
C SER A 403 33.00 -11.42 -44.70
N PRO A 404 34.21 -10.81 -44.70
CA PRO A 404 35.01 -10.09 -43.66
C PRO A 404 35.64 -8.72 -44.16
N TYR A 405 36.48 -8.11 -43.30
CA TYR A 405 37.60 -7.13 -43.55
C TYR A 405 37.37 -5.60 -43.53
N GLY A 406 38.38 -4.90 -42.97
CA GLY A 406 38.55 -3.44 -42.85
C GLY A 406 39.08 -3.03 -41.44
N VAL A 407 40.37 -2.90 -41.09
CA VAL A 407 41.59 -2.22 -41.66
C VAL A 407 41.81 -0.80 -41.06
N ILE A 408 42.81 -0.72 -40.14
CA ILE A 408 43.69 0.42 -39.76
C ILE A 408 43.06 1.67 -39.05
N LEU A 409 43.47 1.95 -37.80
CA LEU A 409 44.28 3.13 -37.38
C LEU A 409 44.51 3.21 -35.85
N GLU A 410 45.78 3.09 -35.46
CA GLU A 410 46.44 3.61 -34.24
C GLU A 410 46.86 5.10 -34.48
N PRO A 411 47.59 5.80 -33.57
CA PRO A 411 47.41 5.95 -32.11
C PRO A 411 47.47 7.44 -31.66
N GLY A 412 47.39 7.71 -30.35
CA GLY A 412 47.61 9.05 -29.79
C GLY A 412 48.04 9.07 -28.31
N PHE A 413 49.20 9.69 -28.04
CA PHE A 413 49.73 10.03 -26.72
C PHE A 413 48.76 10.95 -25.92
N GLY A 414 48.82 11.10 -24.59
CA GLY A 414 49.74 10.62 -23.57
C GLY A 414 49.57 11.44 -22.27
N ALA A 415 50.45 11.23 -21.28
CA ALA A 415 50.55 11.97 -20.00
C ALA A 415 49.33 11.93 -19.05
N GLY A 416 49.55 11.52 -17.81
CA GLY A 416 48.53 11.50 -16.76
C GLY A 416 48.68 12.64 -15.75
N GLN A 417 47.68 12.83 -14.89
CA GLN A 417 47.87 13.46 -13.58
C GLN A 417 46.96 12.83 -12.51
N ARG A 418 47.39 12.99 -11.26
CA ARG A 418 46.92 12.28 -10.06
C ARG A 418 46.30 13.30 -9.10
N ARG A 419 45.01 13.16 -8.75
CA ARG A 419 44.48 13.55 -7.42
C ARG A 419 43.07 13.02 -7.13
N GLU A 420 42.76 13.04 -5.84
CA GLU A 420 41.69 12.33 -5.14
C GLU A 420 40.41 13.18 -4.89
N PRO A 421 39.31 12.61 -4.33
CA PRO A 421 37.95 13.10 -4.59
C PRO A 421 37.31 13.92 -3.46
N LYS A 422 36.25 14.69 -3.81
CA LYS A 422 35.12 15.07 -2.92
C LYS A 422 33.86 15.44 -3.77
N PRO A 423 32.64 15.63 -3.20
CA PRO A 423 31.42 15.05 -3.79
C PRO A 423 30.25 16.04 -4.07
N TYR A 424 29.18 15.51 -4.70
CA TYR A 424 27.83 16.12 -4.89
C TYR A 424 27.79 17.37 -5.82
N ASN A 425 26.78 17.64 -6.68
CA ASN A 425 25.69 16.84 -7.27
C ASN A 425 25.21 17.55 -8.59
N PRO A 426 23.91 17.60 -8.98
CA PRO A 426 23.39 16.99 -10.21
C PRO A 426 23.28 17.89 -11.47
N SER A 427 22.73 17.27 -12.52
CA SER A 427 22.07 17.80 -13.75
C SER A 427 22.92 18.39 -14.90
N GLN A 428 22.87 17.70 -16.05
CA GLN A 428 22.27 18.20 -17.30
C GLN A 428 22.03 17.05 -18.31
N SER A 429 21.17 17.30 -19.31
CA SER A 429 20.52 16.29 -20.17
C SER A 429 20.97 16.34 -21.64
N LEU A 430 20.36 15.51 -22.49
CA LEU A 430 20.49 15.37 -23.96
C LEU A 430 21.63 14.41 -24.41
N ALA A 431 21.45 13.51 -25.39
CA ALA A 431 20.29 13.21 -26.24
C ALA A 431 20.12 11.70 -26.53
N SER A 432 18.96 11.35 -27.09
CA SER A 432 18.45 9.99 -27.36
C SER A 432 19.11 9.28 -28.55
N SER A 433 19.07 7.94 -28.57
CA SER A 433 18.40 7.19 -29.67
C SER A 433 18.26 5.67 -29.44
N THR A 434 17.02 5.20 -29.70
CA THR A 434 16.59 3.90 -30.26
C THR A 434 16.89 2.53 -29.60
N ALA A 435 15.78 1.87 -29.24
CA ALA A 435 15.45 0.47 -29.51
C ALA A 435 16.14 -0.66 -28.69
N SER A 436 15.61 -0.84 -27.48
CA SER A 436 15.31 -2.11 -26.80
C SER A 436 15.46 -3.43 -27.59
N SER A 437 16.28 -4.34 -27.03
CA SER A 437 15.88 -5.75 -26.88
C SER A 437 16.40 -6.29 -25.54
N LEU A 438 15.54 -7.01 -24.82
CA LEU A 438 15.65 -7.21 -23.37
C LEU A 438 16.43 -8.48 -23.01
N THR A 439 17.73 -8.33 -22.71
CA THR A 439 18.45 -9.22 -21.78
C THR A 439 19.39 -8.39 -20.91
N PRO A 440 19.44 -8.61 -19.58
CA PRO A 440 20.34 -7.88 -18.69
C PRO A 440 21.79 -8.34 -18.92
N ARG A 441 22.51 -7.63 -19.80
CA ARG A 441 23.94 -7.90 -20.05
C ARG A 441 24.74 -7.70 -18.78
N THR A 442 25.38 -8.76 -18.31
CA THR A 442 26.21 -8.76 -17.11
C THR A 442 27.45 -7.85 -17.27
N PRO A 443 27.89 -7.18 -16.19
CA PRO A 443 29.16 -6.46 -16.20
C PRO A 443 30.32 -7.46 -16.29
N CYS A 444 31.42 -7.05 -16.93
CA CYS A 444 32.62 -7.87 -17.06
C CYS A 444 33.20 -8.26 -15.70
N ARG A 445 33.51 -9.56 -15.52
CA ARG A 445 34.10 -10.10 -14.29
C ARG A 445 35.60 -9.82 -14.12
N GLY A 446 36.28 -9.33 -15.15
CA GLY A 446 37.71 -9.00 -15.11
C GLY A 446 38.03 -7.83 -14.16
N LEU A 447 39.23 -7.85 -13.60
CA LEU A 447 39.79 -6.75 -12.82
C LEU A 447 40.69 -5.89 -13.70
N THR A 448 40.64 -4.58 -13.53
CA THR A 448 41.62 -3.65 -14.14
C THR A 448 42.99 -3.80 -13.46
N ARG A 449 44.05 -3.20 -14.03
CA ARG A 449 45.39 -3.16 -13.40
C ARG A 449 45.39 -2.64 -11.95
N ALA A 450 44.41 -1.80 -11.60
CA ALA A 450 44.23 -1.27 -10.25
C ALA A 450 43.41 -2.19 -9.31
N GLY A 451 43.18 -3.45 -9.67
CA GLY A 451 42.40 -4.43 -8.89
C GLY A 451 40.89 -4.16 -8.84
N GLN A 452 40.39 -3.16 -9.59
CA GLN A 452 38.98 -2.76 -9.57
C GLN A 452 38.16 -3.53 -10.60
N ARG A 453 36.90 -3.85 -10.28
CA ARG A 453 36.00 -4.54 -11.23
C ARG A 453 35.77 -3.72 -12.49
N CYS A 454 35.89 -4.37 -13.64
CA CYS A 454 35.66 -3.75 -14.94
C CYS A 454 34.19 -3.31 -15.09
N ARG A 455 33.98 -2.00 -15.32
CA ARG A 455 32.64 -1.45 -15.57
C ARG A 455 32.15 -1.63 -17.02
N LYS A 456 33.00 -2.16 -17.92
CA LYS A 456 32.58 -2.47 -19.30
C LYS A 456 31.64 -3.68 -19.29
N ARG A 457 30.66 -3.70 -20.20
CA ARG A 457 29.74 -4.84 -20.35
C ARG A 457 30.48 -6.06 -20.90
N ALA A 458 30.10 -7.26 -20.48
CA ALA A 458 30.64 -8.47 -21.06
C ALA A 458 30.14 -8.67 -22.51
N VAL A 459 30.90 -9.40 -23.32
CA VAL A 459 30.48 -9.81 -24.66
C VAL A 459 29.31 -10.80 -24.53
N PRO A 460 28.25 -10.73 -25.36
CA PRO A 460 27.15 -11.70 -25.27
C PRO A 460 27.63 -13.15 -25.31
N GLY A 461 27.28 -13.94 -24.29
CA GLY A 461 27.73 -15.33 -24.14
C GLY A 461 29.08 -15.51 -23.44
N GLN A 462 29.72 -14.45 -22.94
CA GLN A 462 30.98 -14.52 -22.18
C GLN A 462 30.91 -13.73 -20.86
N ASP A 463 31.80 -14.05 -19.93
CA ASP A 463 31.95 -13.35 -18.64
C ASP A 463 32.86 -12.10 -18.71
N PHE A 464 33.56 -11.91 -19.83
CA PHE A 464 34.55 -10.86 -20.02
C PHE A 464 34.17 -9.88 -21.14
N CYS A 465 34.70 -8.66 -21.10
CA CYS A 465 34.62 -7.72 -22.22
C CYS A 465 35.80 -7.96 -23.17
N HIS A 466 35.77 -7.39 -24.38
CA HIS A 466 36.84 -7.52 -25.38
C HIS A 466 38.25 -7.15 -24.87
N VAL A 467 38.38 -6.36 -23.79
CA VAL A 467 39.67 -5.99 -23.18
C VAL A 467 40.22 -7.07 -22.23
N HIS A 468 39.34 -7.91 -21.67
CA HIS A 468 39.70 -8.99 -20.73
C HIS A 468 39.47 -10.38 -21.33
N MET A 469 39.22 -10.47 -22.65
CA MET A 469 38.92 -11.72 -23.34
C MET A 469 40.13 -12.67 -23.39
N ASP A 470 41.35 -12.11 -23.45
CA ASP A 470 42.61 -12.86 -23.56
C ASP A 470 43.18 -13.33 -22.20
N GLY A 471 42.38 -13.29 -21.13
CA GLY A 471 42.70 -13.86 -19.82
C GLY A 471 43.83 -13.18 -19.01
N SER A 472 44.61 -12.28 -19.61
CA SER A 472 45.76 -11.62 -18.97
C SER A 472 45.51 -10.13 -18.72
N PRO A 473 45.82 -9.58 -17.52
CA PRO A 473 45.84 -8.15 -17.28
C PRO A 473 47.03 -7.53 -18.04
N ARG A 474 46.83 -7.24 -19.34
CA ARG A 474 47.85 -6.64 -20.22
C ARG A 474 48.56 -5.48 -19.51
N LEU A 475 49.90 -5.51 -19.50
CA LEU A 475 50.83 -4.70 -18.69
C LEU A 475 50.91 -3.20 -19.04
#